data_AF-A0A6I8RN25-F1
#
_entry.id   AF-A0A6I8RN25-F1
#
_cell.length_a   1.000
_cell.length_b   1.000
_cell.length_c   1.000
_cell.angle_alpha   90.00
_cell.angle_beta   90.00
_cell.angle_gamma   90.00
#
_symmetry.space_group_name_H-M   'P 1'
#
loop_
_entity.id
_entity.type
_entity.pdbx_description
1 polymer ?
#
loop_
_entity_poly.entity_id
_entity_poly.type
_entity_poly.pdbx_seq_one_letter_code
_entity_poly.pdbx_strand_id
1 'polypeptide(L)'
;MGIAKLLVEKAIKEKKVFAIQGYYPYIRSGLKRRGWVEKNIHKIRRQHDDDDDDDPEGICDLMSRLLHDQDPNFVWASTHDSLSRHLLKNDQIIINHYPKSVFTTKVGLCLNLRNLHWFADADPNSFSPRGYRLAVKEEKQEFIEDFRLTAACSDNLWKLILKTKS
;
A
#
# COMPACT_ATOMS: atom_id res chain seq x y z
N MET A 1 -31.93 1.71 -22.12
CA MET A 1 -31.97 2.34 -20.76
C MET A 1 -32.25 1.34 -19.63
N GLY A 2 -33.00 0.25 -19.83
CA GLY A 2 -33.36 -0.68 -18.74
C GLY A 2 -32.22 -1.50 -18.12
N ILE A 3 -31.27 -2.01 -18.93
CA ILE A 3 -30.21 -2.91 -18.44
C ILE A 3 -29.23 -2.20 -17.50
N ALA A 4 -28.74 -1.00 -17.87
CA ALA A 4 -27.83 -0.23 -17.02
C ALA A 4 -28.43 0.08 -15.65
N LYS A 5 -29.73 0.42 -15.60
CA LYS A 5 -30.45 0.67 -14.34
C LYS A 5 -30.55 -0.60 -13.50
N LEU A 6 -30.91 -1.74 -14.09
CA LEU A 6 -30.97 -3.03 -13.39
C LEU A 6 -29.60 -3.45 -12.82
N LEU A 7 -28.52 -3.27 -13.58
CA LEU A 7 -27.15 -3.57 -13.13
C LEU A 7 -26.74 -2.68 -11.96
N VAL A 8 -27.05 -1.38 -12.02
CA VAL A 8 -26.76 -0.42 -10.94
C VAL A 8 -27.57 -0.74 -9.68
N GLU A 9 -28.88 -0.97 -9.80
CA GLU A 9 -29.74 -1.32 -8.66
C GLU A 9 -29.28 -2.62 -7.98
N LYS A 10 -28.90 -3.63 -8.79
CA LYS A 10 -28.32 -4.87 -8.28
C LYS A 10 -26.99 -4.61 -7.56
N ALA A 11 -26.09 -3.82 -8.14
CA ALA A 11 -24.80 -3.51 -7.55
C ALA A 11 -24.95 -2.75 -6.22
N ILE A 12 -25.86 -1.79 -6.13
CA ILE A 12 -26.17 -1.07 -4.88
C ILE A 12 -26.68 -2.05 -3.82
N LYS A 13 -27.66 -2.90 -4.18
CA LYS A 13 -28.25 -3.90 -3.27
C LYS A 13 -27.20 -4.89 -2.75
N GLU A 14 -26.27 -5.31 -3.61
CA GLU A 14 -25.20 -6.25 -3.28
C GLU A 14 -23.95 -5.60 -2.69
N LYS A 15 -23.94 -4.26 -2.51
CA LYS A 15 -22.76 -3.48 -2.08
C LYS A 15 -21.52 -3.72 -2.96
N LYS A 16 -21.73 -3.78 -4.28
CA LYS A 16 -20.71 -4.00 -5.32
C LYS A 16 -20.46 -2.77 -6.18
N VAL A 17 -20.42 -1.60 -5.56
CA VAL A 17 -19.98 -0.36 -6.20
C VAL A 17 -18.51 -0.14 -5.86
N PHE A 18 -17.67 0.09 -6.87
CA PHE A 18 -16.25 0.40 -6.64
C PHE A 18 -15.82 1.68 -7.34
N ALA A 19 -14.71 2.26 -6.88
CA ALA A 19 -14.03 3.34 -7.56
C ALA A 19 -12.52 3.09 -7.61
N ILE A 20 -11.87 3.52 -8.69
CA ILE A 20 -10.42 3.43 -8.86
C ILE A 20 -9.86 4.82 -9.16
N GLN A 21 -8.87 5.24 -8.38
CA GLN A 21 -8.05 6.41 -8.62
C GLN A 21 -6.70 5.96 -9.19
N GLY A 22 -6.44 6.30 -10.46
CA GLY A 22 -5.24 5.91 -11.20
C GLY A 22 -5.47 4.79 -12.22
N TYR A 23 -4.41 4.39 -12.91
CA TYR A 23 -4.47 3.38 -13.97
C TYR A 23 -4.23 1.96 -13.41
N TYR A 24 -5.33 1.23 -13.18
CA TYR A 24 -5.32 -0.15 -12.68
C TYR A 24 -6.24 -1.07 -13.50
N PRO A 25 -5.94 -1.30 -14.79
CA PRO A 25 -6.82 -2.03 -15.71
C PRO A 25 -7.13 -3.46 -15.22
N TYR A 26 -6.16 -4.18 -14.68
CA TYR A 26 -6.37 -5.54 -14.20
C TYR A 26 -7.29 -5.63 -12.97
N ILE A 27 -7.20 -4.65 -12.06
CA ILE A 27 -8.10 -4.56 -10.91
C ILE A 27 -9.51 -4.23 -11.39
N ARG A 28 -9.64 -3.25 -12.29
CA ARG A 28 -10.91 -2.86 -12.92
C ARG A 28 -11.60 -4.05 -13.58
N SER A 29 -10.92 -4.73 -14.51
CA SER A 29 -11.48 -5.89 -15.21
C SER A 29 -11.78 -7.04 -14.26
N GLY A 30 -10.95 -7.23 -13.23
CA GLY A 30 -11.20 -8.21 -12.17
C GLY A 30 -12.48 -7.94 -11.40
N LEU A 31 -12.77 -6.69 -11.04
CA LEU A 31 -13.98 -6.29 -10.35
C LEU A 31 -15.21 -6.37 -11.27
N LYS A 32 -15.11 -5.85 -12.50
CA LYS A 32 -16.19 -5.94 -13.51
C LYS A 32 -16.61 -7.39 -13.77
N ARG A 33 -15.66 -8.32 -13.97
CA ARG A 33 -15.96 -9.77 -14.14
C ARG A 33 -16.67 -10.41 -12.94
N ARG A 34 -16.54 -9.82 -11.74
CA ARG A 34 -17.23 -10.27 -10.52
C ARG A 34 -18.59 -9.58 -10.32
N GLY A 35 -19.07 -8.83 -11.32
CA GLY A 35 -20.34 -8.11 -11.29
C GLY A 35 -20.30 -6.81 -10.49
N TRP A 36 -19.12 -6.23 -10.27
CA TRP A 36 -19.00 -4.91 -9.66
C TRP A 36 -19.18 -3.80 -10.70
N VAL A 37 -19.77 -2.69 -10.27
CA VAL A 37 -20.02 -1.52 -11.14
C VAL A 37 -19.13 -0.36 -10.71
N GLU A 38 -18.45 0.23 -11.68
CA GLU A 38 -17.50 1.32 -11.44
C GLU A 38 -18.23 2.67 -11.32
N LYS A 39 -17.92 3.41 -10.27
CA LYS A 39 -18.23 4.83 -10.10
C LYS A 39 -16.97 5.64 -10.43
N ASN A 40 -17.05 6.49 -11.45
CA ASN A 40 -15.97 7.43 -11.75
C ASN A 40 -15.93 8.55 -10.68
N ILE A 41 -14.78 8.66 -10.01
CA ILE A 41 -14.54 9.63 -8.93
C ILE A 41 -13.74 10.86 -9.39
N HIS A 42 -13.23 10.87 -10.62
CA HIS A 42 -12.51 12.02 -11.19
C HIS A 42 -13.29 12.61 -12.38
N LYS A 43 -13.47 13.94 -12.38
CA LYS A 43 -14.05 14.72 -13.49
C LYS A 43 -13.05 14.99 -14.63
N ILE A 44 -11.79 14.59 -14.48
CA ILE A 44 -10.80 14.77 -15.54
C ILE A 44 -11.19 13.81 -16.65
N ARG A 45 -11.61 14.39 -17.79
CA ARG A 45 -11.85 13.70 -19.06
C ARG A 45 -10.79 12.60 -19.22
N ARG A 46 -11.22 11.39 -19.57
CA ARG A 46 -10.35 10.39 -20.21
C ARG A 46 -9.61 11.11 -21.35
N GLN A 47 -8.42 11.64 -21.08
CA GLN A 47 -7.52 12.05 -22.14
C GLN A 47 -6.81 10.77 -22.53
N HIS A 48 -7.33 10.13 -23.58
CA HIS A 48 -6.66 9.07 -24.31
C HIS A 48 -5.97 8.01 -23.43
N ASP A 49 -6.78 7.17 -22.79
CA ASP A 49 -6.33 5.79 -22.58
C ASP A 49 -6.99 5.00 -23.72
N ASP A 50 -6.16 4.54 -24.64
CA ASP A 50 -6.52 3.89 -25.90
C ASP A 50 -7.41 2.64 -25.71
N ASP A 51 -8.35 2.44 -26.65
CA ASP A 51 -9.10 1.21 -26.94
C ASP A 51 -9.91 0.55 -25.81
N ASP A 52 -10.98 1.21 -25.33
CA ASP A 52 -12.09 0.53 -24.63
C ASP A 52 -13.10 0.02 -25.70
N ASP A 53 -12.66 -0.90 -26.58
CA ASP A 53 -13.53 -1.64 -27.54
C ASP A 53 -14.62 -2.48 -26.82
N ASP A 54 -14.54 -2.59 -25.49
CA ASP A 54 -15.42 -3.34 -24.60
C ASP A 54 -16.67 -2.56 -24.09
N ASP A 55 -16.82 -1.26 -24.37
CA ASP A 55 -18.05 -0.49 -24.06
C ASP A 55 -18.64 0.26 -25.28
N PRO A 56 -18.98 -0.45 -26.36
CA PRO A 56 -19.46 0.16 -27.60
C PRO A 56 -20.77 0.97 -27.44
N GLU A 57 -21.52 0.76 -26.36
CA GLU A 57 -22.81 1.42 -26.10
C GLU A 57 -22.71 2.52 -25.01
N GLY A 58 -21.52 2.75 -24.43
CA GLY A 58 -21.34 3.72 -23.35
C GLY A 58 -22.13 3.38 -22.07
N ILE A 59 -22.41 2.09 -21.85
CA ILE A 59 -23.17 1.60 -20.71
C ILE A 59 -22.42 1.88 -19.41
N CYS A 60 -21.08 1.77 -19.40
CA CYS A 60 -20.28 2.08 -18.21
C CYS A 60 -20.44 3.55 -17.80
N ASP A 61 -20.45 4.47 -18.77
CA ASP A 61 -20.66 5.90 -18.51
C ASP A 61 -22.08 6.22 -18.02
N LEU A 62 -23.07 5.51 -18.53
CA LEU A 62 -24.44 5.65 -18.03
C LEU A 62 -24.57 5.10 -16.61
N MET A 63 -24.01 3.92 -16.33
CA MET A 63 -24.02 3.34 -14.98
C MET A 63 -23.31 4.23 -13.96
N SER A 64 -22.14 4.78 -14.32
CA SER A 64 -21.42 5.72 -13.45
C SER A 64 -22.24 6.99 -13.15
N ARG A 65 -23.03 7.49 -14.11
CA ARG A 65 -23.94 8.63 -13.89
C ARG A 65 -25.10 8.27 -12.96
N LEU A 66 -25.67 7.08 -13.11
CA LEU A 66 -26.72 6.57 -12.21
C LEU A 66 -26.22 6.41 -10.77
N LEU A 67 -24.92 6.19 -10.58
CA LEU A 67 -24.26 6.08 -9.27
C LEU A 67 -23.81 7.43 -8.65
N HIS A 68 -24.17 8.58 -9.23
CA HIS A 68 -23.63 9.87 -8.79
C HIS A 68 -23.82 10.15 -7.28
N ASP A 69 -25.00 9.84 -6.73
CA ASP A 69 -25.34 10.05 -5.31
C ASP A 69 -24.99 8.88 -4.39
N GLN A 70 -24.43 7.79 -4.92
CA GLN A 70 -24.11 6.59 -4.15
C GLN A 70 -22.62 6.51 -3.85
N ASP A 71 -22.23 6.42 -2.57
CA ASP A 71 -20.83 6.17 -2.23
C ASP A 71 -20.36 4.80 -2.73
N PRO A 72 -19.10 4.68 -3.18
CA PRO A 72 -18.53 3.38 -3.49
C PRO A 72 -18.38 2.54 -2.21
N ASN A 73 -18.53 1.22 -2.32
CA ASN A 73 -18.27 0.30 -1.22
C ASN A 73 -16.78 -0.07 -1.12
N PHE A 74 -16.07 0.01 -2.25
CA PHE A 74 -14.65 -0.28 -2.33
C PHE A 74 -13.90 0.79 -3.14
N VAL A 75 -12.78 1.27 -2.62
CA VAL A 75 -11.94 2.25 -3.30
C VAL A 75 -10.51 1.73 -3.41
N TRP A 76 -9.99 1.76 -4.63
CA TRP A 76 -8.58 1.50 -4.93
C TRP A 76 -7.87 2.79 -5.32
N ALA A 77 -6.79 3.13 -4.65
CA ALA A 77 -5.96 4.29 -4.97
C ALA A 77 -4.46 3.96 -4.86
N SER A 78 -3.62 4.86 -5.38
CA SER A 78 -2.17 4.75 -5.25
C SER A 78 -1.68 5.09 -3.85
N THR A 79 -2.29 6.09 -3.20
CA THR A 79 -1.94 6.52 -1.85
C THR A 79 -3.19 6.82 -1.03
N HIS A 80 -3.08 6.69 0.30
CA HIS A 80 -4.15 7.10 1.21
C HIS A 80 -4.45 8.61 1.09
N ASP A 81 -3.41 9.44 0.91
CA ASP A 81 -3.53 10.90 0.91
C ASP A 81 -4.14 11.49 -0.38
N SER A 82 -4.24 10.70 -1.45
CA SER A 82 -4.88 11.16 -2.70
C SER A 82 -6.41 11.13 -2.65
N LEU A 83 -6.98 10.49 -1.62
CA LEU A 83 -8.41 10.29 -1.46
C LEU A 83 -9.10 11.52 -0.84
N SER A 84 -10.36 11.74 -1.22
CA SER A 84 -11.14 12.83 -0.65
C SER A 84 -11.46 12.55 0.83
N ARG A 85 -11.46 13.60 1.65
CA ARG A 85 -11.77 13.52 3.08
C ARG A 85 -13.12 12.88 3.38
N HIS A 86 -14.08 13.02 2.46
CA HIS A 86 -15.40 12.40 2.57
C HIS A 86 -15.30 10.87 2.59
N LEU A 87 -14.57 10.29 1.62
CA LEU A 87 -14.40 8.84 1.51
C LEU A 87 -13.63 8.28 2.71
N LEU A 88 -12.60 8.99 3.17
CA LEU A 88 -11.77 8.60 4.31
C LEU A 88 -12.52 8.60 5.66
N LYS A 89 -13.62 9.36 5.78
CA LYS A 89 -14.41 9.45 7.02
C LYS A 89 -15.55 8.43 7.09
N ASN A 90 -15.83 7.74 5.99
CA ASN A 90 -16.92 6.78 5.92
C ASN A 90 -16.37 5.37 6.22
N ASP A 91 -16.54 4.92 7.46
CA ASP A 91 -16.07 3.61 7.93
C ASP A 91 -16.72 2.41 7.21
N GLN A 92 -17.78 2.64 6.43
CA GLN A 92 -18.40 1.60 5.62
C GLN A 92 -17.70 1.36 4.27
N ILE A 93 -16.79 2.26 3.87
CA ILE A 93 -16.04 2.15 2.61
C ILE A 93 -14.74 1.41 2.87
N ILE A 94 -14.52 0.33 2.13
CA ILE A 94 -13.27 -0.42 2.18
C ILE A 94 -12.25 0.27 1.28
N ILE A 95 -11.06 0.55 1.82
CA ILE A 95 -9.98 1.24 1.11
C ILE A 95 -8.73 0.34 1.13
N ASN A 96 -8.00 0.25 0.02
CA ASN A 96 -6.79 -0.58 -0.10
C ASN A 96 -5.56 -0.06 0.67
N HIS A 97 -5.72 0.94 1.54
CA HIS A 97 -4.65 1.55 2.32
C HIS A 97 -5.05 1.67 3.80
N TYR A 98 -4.13 1.30 4.68
CA TYR A 98 -4.21 1.71 6.08
C TYR A 98 -3.73 3.17 6.21
N PRO A 99 -4.27 3.96 7.17
CA PRO A 99 -3.91 5.37 7.31
C PRO A 99 -2.43 5.64 7.60
N LYS A 100 -1.72 4.67 8.19
CA LYS A 100 -0.30 4.76 8.53
C LYS A 100 0.38 3.41 8.37
N SER A 101 1.62 3.44 7.87
CA SER A 101 2.54 2.32 7.95
C SER A 101 3.89 2.81 8.48
N VAL A 102 4.25 2.37 9.69
CA VAL A 102 5.49 2.79 10.37
C VAL A 102 6.69 1.94 9.99
N PHE A 103 6.50 0.85 9.25
CA PHE A 103 7.56 -0.11 8.91
C PHE A 103 8.01 -0.02 7.44
N THR A 104 7.37 0.80 6.62
CA THR A 104 7.73 1.00 5.20
C THR A 104 8.86 2.01 4.98
N THR A 105 9.38 2.60 6.05
CA THR A 105 10.59 3.45 6.00
C THR A 105 11.74 2.73 6.69
N LYS A 106 12.97 2.95 6.22
CA LYS A 106 14.16 2.36 6.87
C LYS A 106 14.24 2.74 8.35
N VAL A 107 14.04 4.01 8.67
CA VAL A 107 14.09 4.51 10.05
C VAL A 107 12.98 3.89 10.89
N GLY A 108 11.75 3.87 10.39
CA GLY A 108 10.62 3.31 11.12
C GLY A 108 10.73 1.80 11.34
N LEU A 109 11.22 1.04 10.35
CA LEU A 109 11.51 -0.38 10.52
C LEU A 109 12.57 -0.62 11.60
N CYS A 110 13.71 0.09 11.57
CA CYS A 110 14.75 -0.04 12.58
C CYS A 110 14.22 0.24 14.00
N LEU A 111 13.40 1.29 14.15
CA LEU A 111 12.81 1.62 15.45
C LEU A 111 11.82 0.56 15.94
N ASN A 112 11.01 -0.01 15.05
CA ASN A 112 10.08 -1.09 15.40
C ASN A 112 10.84 -2.37 15.83
N LEU A 113 11.91 -2.73 15.12
CA LEU A 113 12.69 -3.94 15.44
C LEU A 113 13.45 -3.85 16.77
N ARG A 114 13.84 -2.67 17.23
CA ARG A 114 14.43 -2.50 18.57
C ARG A 114 13.46 -2.89 19.69
N ASN A 115 12.17 -2.66 19.46
CA ASN A 115 11.10 -3.01 20.39
C ASN A 115 10.55 -4.42 20.14
N LEU A 116 11.17 -5.22 19.26
CA LEU A 116 10.68 -6.57 18.92
C LEU A 116 10.52 -7.47 20.14
N HIS A 117 11.39 -7.32 21.14
CA HIS A 117 11.38 -8.07 22.39
C HIS A 117 10.06 -7.93 23.19
N TRP A 118 9.26 -6.88 22.93
CA TRP A 118 7.90 -6.75 23.51
C TRP A 118 6.86 -7.63 22.82
N PHE A 119 7.13 -8.12 21.61
CA PHE A 119 6.16 -8.82 20.76
C PHE A 119 6.57 -10.26 20.43
N ALA A 120 7.86 -10.55 20.40
CA ALA A 120 8.39 -11.87 20.07
C ALA A 120 9.73 -12.12 20.77
N ASP A 121 9.93 -13.38 21.17
CA ASP A 121 11.23 -13.88 21.64
C ASP A 121 12.11 -14.22 20.42
N ALA A 122 12.59 -13.18 19.74
CA ALA A 122 13.46 -13.29 18.58
C ALA A 122 14.51 -12.18 18.62
N ASP A 123 15.76 -12.51 18.32
CA ASP A 123 16.81 -11.50 18.16
C ASP A 123 16.63 -10.78 16.82
N PRO A 124 16.33 -9.46 16.80
CA PRO A 124 16.19 -8.71 15.56
C PRO A 124 17.47 -8.73 14.71
N ASN A 125 18.65 -8.90 15.32
CA ASN A 125 19.92 -8.95 14.62
C ASN A 125 20.20 -10.27 13.89
N SER A 126 19.39 -11.30 14.14
CA SER A 126 19.50 -12.60 13.46
C SER A 126 18.98 -12.57 12.01
N PHE A 127 18.04 -11.66 11.71
CA PHE A 127 17.39 -11.56 10.41
C PHE A 127 17.39 -10.15 9.82
N SER A 128 17.73 -9.12 10.60
CA SER A 128 17.84 -7.74 10.13
C SER A 128 19.23 -7.18 10.46
N PRO A 129 19.90 -6.50 9.52
CA PRO A 129 21.16 -5.85 9.83
C PRO A 129 20.96 -4.72 10.85
N ARG A 130 21.92 -4.57 11.78
CA ARG A 130 21.93 -3.49 12.76
C ARG A 130 21.79 -2.13 12.08
N GLY A 131 20.95 -1.26 12.65
CA GLY A 131 20.65 0.07 12.12
C GLY A 131 20.67 1.15 13.19
N TYR A 132 21.24 2.31 12.84
CA TYR A 132 21.42 3.46 13.74
C TYR A 132 20.99 4.77 13.05
N ARG A 133 20.36 5.68 13.81
CA ARG A 133 20.02 7.03 13.35
C ARG A 133 21.13 8.00 13.72
N LEU A 134 22.05 8.26 12.78
CA LEU A 134 23.23 9.09 13.03
C LEU A 134 22.94 10.56 13.37
N ALA A 135 21.71 11.04 13.12
CA ALA A 135 21.26 12.37 13.54
C ALA A 135 20.97 12.45 15.05
N VAL A 136 20.79 11.31 15.72
CA VAL A 136 20.62 11.22 17.18
C VAL A 136 21.98 10.96 17.80
N LYS A 137 22.40 11.84 18.72
CA LYS A 137 23.77 11.84 19.26
C LYS A 137 24.10 10.53 19.96
N GLU A 138 23.15 10.00 20.71
CA GLU A 138 23.26 8.77 21.47
C GLU A 138 23.45 7.58 20.52
N GLU A 139 22.60 7.45 19.51
CA GLU A 139 22.70 6.36 18.53
C GLU A 139 23.94 6.47 17.62
N LYS A 140 24.41 7.70 17.36
CA LYS A 140 25.67 7.91 16.66
C LYS A 140 26.84 7.37 17.49
N GLN A 141 26.80 7.56 18.81
CA GLN A 141 27.82 7.05 19.71
C GLN A 141 27.80 5.51 19.75
N GLU A 142 26.61 4.90 19.87
CA GLU A 142 26.43 3.45 19.77
C GLU A 142 26.98 2.88 18.46
N PHE A 143 26.71 3.56 17.34
CA PHE A 143 27.27 3.18 16.04
C PHE A 143 28.80 3.22 16.03
N ILE A 144 29.42 4.26 16.59
CA ILE A 144 30.89 4.38 16.64
C ILE A 144 31.49 3.22 17.47
N GLU A 145 30.85 2.86 18.57
CA GLU A 145 31.26 1.77 19.43
C GLU A 145 31.12 0.40 18.73
N ASP A 146 29.95 0.13 18.13
CA ASP A 146 29.70 -1.10 17.37
C ASP A 146 30.64 -1.22 16.15
N PHE A 147 30.95 -0.11 15.48
CA PHE A 147 31.91 -0.07 14.40
C PHE A 147 33.32 -0.46 14.86
N ARG A 148 33.77 0.09 16.00
CA ARG A 148 35.07 -0.24 16.60
C ARG A 148 35.14 -1.71 17.02
N LEU A 149 34.08 -2.23 17.63
CA LEU A 149 33.98 -3.64 18.03
C LEU A 149 34.00 -4.56 16.80
N THR A 150 33.26 -4.21 15.75
CA THR A 150 33.23 -4.97 14.50
C THR A 150 34.61 -5.04 13.85
N ALA A 151 35.33 -3.91 13.79
CA ALA A 151 36.70 -3.86 13.26
C ALA A 151 37.65 -4.74 14.09
N ALA A 152 37.62 -4.62 15.42
CA ALA A 152 38.45 -5.44 16.31
C ALA A 152 38.15 -6.95 16.19
N CYS A 153 36.89 -7.33 16.08
CA CYS A 153 36.47 -8.72 15.84
C CYS A 153 36.96 -9.22 14.49
N SER A 154 36.90 -8.40 13.43
CA SER A 154 37.41 -8.80 12.11
C SER A 154 38.92 -9.03 12.11
N ASP A 155 39.71 -8.18 12.79
CA ASP A 155 41.17 -8.36 12.88
C ASP A 155 41.54 -9.65 13.62
N ASN A 156 40.80 -9.97 14.69
CA ASN A 156 41.00 -11.21 15.43
C ASN A 156 40.59 -12.43 14.61
N LEU A 157 39.49 -12.35 13.85
CA LEU A 157 39.09 -13.39 12.90
C LEU A 157 40.15 -13.60 11.81
N TRP A 158 40.69 -12.52 11.23
CA TRP A 158 41.75 -12.62 10.23
C TRP A 158 43.02 -13.25 10.80
N LYS A 159 43.44 -12.88 12.01
CA LYS A 159 44.58 -13.51 12.70
C LYS A 159 44.34 -15.00 13.01
N LEU A 160 43.11 -15.38 13.37
CA LEU A 160 42.75 -16.78 13.59
C LEU A 160 42.76 -17.60 12.29
N ILE A 161 42.22 -17.05 11.20
CA ILE A 161 42.21 -17.70 9.87
C ILE A 161 43.63 -17.88 9.32
N LEU A 162 44.53 -16.91 9.54
CA LEU A 162 45.92 -17.04 9.12
C LEU A 162 46.69 -18.07 9.97
N LYS A 163 46.36 -18.22 11.26
CA LYS A 163 46.97 -19.24 12.14
C LYS A 163 46.51 -20.67 11.84
N THR A 164 45.29 -20.89 11.34
CA THR A 164 44.78 -22.22 10.98
C THR A 164 45.19 -22.71 9.59
N LYS A 165 45.87 -21.86 8.79
CA LYS A 165 46.43 -22.20 7.47
C LYS A 165 47.95 -22.43 7.48
N SER A 166 48.58 -22.34 8.66
CA SER A 166 49.98 -22.69 8.92
C SER A 166 50.05 -24.04 9.62
#